data_AF-A0A2S3U8L8-F1
#
_entry.id   AF-A0A2S3U8L8-F1
#
_cell.length_a   1.000
_cell.length_b   1.000
_cell.length_c   1.000
_cell.angle_alpha   90.00
_cell.angle_beta   90.00
_cell.angle_gamma   90.00
#
_symmetry.space_group_name_H-M   'P 1'
#
loop_
_entity.id
_entity.type
_entity.pdbx_description
1 polymer ?
#
loop_
_entity_poly.entity_id
_entity_poly.type
_entity_poly.pdbx_seq_one_letter_code
_entity_poly.pdbx_strand_id
1 'polypeptide(L)'
;MQLNGKVGVLVAAHGMSTASSMAQVVGQLLDDYDVQAFDMPLDMDPSVAYDHVKRRVEKLDSGKGILLLVDMGSLTTFGERIQQETGIATRTIDMVTTPVVLEAVRKASLVDSDLDSMYQELVGFKGYSRISRNLPTDSQRATVKPALATDKTAQRAIIAICATGVGTAERIKSILDSLLAQNFIEGITVFPISVVEMKTRIQQISQNYQIIAATGITKPELDVPFISLEELLQGGGEKFIDQLATGIDSPQTMAEESQQLTPELCERYLGDYFTFLNPKKLTGILWEYSEVIATHLDGVMTNAFRIDLIMHLAGALERTAIKDEISAPTEEMPDIMASKWYPLVQQANQQLTDQLQLTFSDAENYYIVQLLETHQAKVAMS
;
A
#
# COMPACT_ATOMS: atom_id res chain seq x y z
N MET A 1 28.36 -24.67 8.29
CA MET A 1 29.38 -23.69 8.76
C MET A 1 28.79 -23.06 10.01
N GLN A 2 29.51 -23.00 11.14
CA GLN A 2 28.92 -22.56 12.42
C GLN A 2 28.40 -21.11 12.32
N LEU A 3 27.14 -20.90 12.72
CA LEU A 3 26.42 -19.62 12.78
C LEU A 3 27.01 -18.69 13.86
N ASN A 4 28.32 -18.46 13.91
CA ASN A 4 28.93 -17.69 15.00
C ASN A 4 28.35 -16.27 15.09
N GLY A 5 27.52 -16.03 16.11
CA GLY A 5 26.93 -14.73 16.42
C GLY A 5 25.76 -14.31 15.52
N LYS A 6 25.02 -15.25 14.91
CA LYS A 6 23.84 -14.96 14.06
C LYS A 6 22.55 -15.58 14.63
N VAL A 7 21.41 -14.93 14.37
CA VAL A 7 20.08 -15.42 14.78
C VAL A 7 19.73 -16.71 14.06
N GLY A 8 19.62 -17.84 14.74
CA GLY A 8 19.31 -19.11 14.07
C GLY A 8 17.91 -19.14 13.47
N VAL A 9 17.76 -19.73 12.27
CA VAL A 9 16.46 -19.86 11.59
C VAL A 9 16.07 -21.34 11.50
N LEU A 10 14.93 -21.69 12.10
CA LEU A 10 14.36 -23.04 12.06
C LEU A 10 12.96 -22.99 11.44
N VAL A 11 12.78 -23.72 10.34
CA VAL A 11 11.45 -23.93 9.71
C VAL A 11 10.86 -25.24 10.22
N ALA A 12 9.63 -25.22 10.74
CA ALA A 12 8.91 -26.42 11.15
C ALA A 12 7.50 -26.44 10.54
N ALA A 13 7.14 -27.48 9.82
CA ALA A 13 5.84 -27.56 9.15
C ALA A 13 5.31 -28.98 9.09
N HIS A 14 3.99 -29.11 9.01
CA HIS A 14 3.33 -30.39 8.79
C HIS A 14 3.61 -30.92 7.39
N GLY A 15 3.55 -32.25 7.27
CA GLY A 15 3.82 -32.98 6.05
C GLY A 15 5.20 -33.63 6.04
N MET A 16 5.55 -34.25 4.92
CA MET A 16 6.77 -35.06 4.81
C MET A 16 7.99 -34.26 4.35
N SER A 17 7.79 -33.09 3.74
CA SER A 17 8.87 -32.32 3.10
C SER A 17 8.58 -30.83 2.96
N THR A 18 7.57 -30.30 3.64
CA THR A 18 7.15 -28.89 3.49
C THR A 18 8.25 -27.95 4.00
N ALA A 19 8.73 -28.14 5.23
CA ALA A 19 9.78 -27.33 5.83
C ALA A 19 11.11 -27.54 5.11
N SER A 20 11.47 -28.80 4.84
CA SER A 20 12.73 -29.12 4.14
C SER A 20 12.75 -28.55 2.72
N SER A 21 11.61 -28.58 2.00
CA SER A 21 11.53 -28.00 0.66
C SER A 21 11.68 -26.48 0.68
N MET A 22 11.07 -25.78 1.63
CA MET A 22 11.25 -24.33 1.80
C MET A 22 12.71 -23.98 2.12
N ALA A 23 13.33 -24.67 3.07
CA ALA A 23 14.72 -24.47 3.44
C ALA A 23 15.68 -24.76 2.27
N GLN A 24 15.43 -25.82 1.50
CA GLN A 24 16.23 -26.16 0.33
C GLN A 24 16.16 -25.06 -0.74
N VAL A 25 14.97 -24.55 -1.07
CA VAL A 25 14.82 -23.47 -2.05
C VAL A 25 15.61 -22.23 -1.61
N VAL A 26 15.50 -21.86 -0.33
CA VAL A 26 16.21 -20.69 0.20
C VAL A 26 17.72 -20.90 0.22
N GLY A 27 18.20 -22.09 0.62
CA GLY A 27 19.63 -22.41 0.61
C GLY A 27 20.25 -22.40 -0.79
N GLN A 28 19.47 -22.70 -1.84
CA GLN A 28 19.93 -22.57 -3.23
C GLN A 28 19.96 -21.11 -3.72
N LEU A 29 19.16 -20.23 -3.14
CA LEU A 29 19.10 -18.81 -3.51
C LEU A 29 20.10 -17.95 -2.72
N LEU A 30 20.38 -18.35 -1.47
CA LEU A 30 21.27 -17.67 -0.55
C LEU A 30 22.34 -18.67 -0.08
N ASP A 31 23.37 -18.84 -0.92
CA ASP A 31 24.58 -19.56 -0.53
C ASP A 31 25.19 -18.87 0.71
N ASP A 32 25.52 -19.64 1.77
CA ASP A 32 26.11 -19.23 3.07
C ASP A 32 25.21 -19.06 4.32
N TYR A 33 23.96 -19.53 4.32
CA TYR A 33 23.18 -19.59 5.57
C TYR A 33 22.66 -20.98 5.92
N ASP A 34 22.95 -21.45 7.14
CA ASP A 34 22.53 -22.77 7.63
C ASP A 34 21.10 -22.71 8.19
N VAL A 35 20.12 -22.86 7.29
CA VAL A 35 18.69 -22.95 7.63
C VAL A 35 18.36 -24.38 8.03
N GLN A 36 17.85 -24.56 9.25
CA GLN A 36 17.41 -25.88 9.70
C GLN A 36 15.92 -26.08 9.41
N ALA A 37 15.53 -27.34 9.15
CA ALA A 37 14.16 -27.73 8.88
C ALA A 37 13.70 -28.91 9.75
N PHE A 38 12.39 -28.93 10.03
CA PHE A 38 11.70 -30.04 10.67
C PHE A 38 10.33 -30.28 10.02
N ASP A 39 10.21 -31.41 9.34
CA ASP A 39 8.94 -31.90 8.81
C ASP A 39 8.23 -32.76 9.86
N MET A 40 6.98 -32.44 10.13
CA MET A 40 6.11 -33.16 11.07
C MET A 40 5.07 -33.97 10.29
N PRO A 41 5.27 -35.29 10.11
CA PRO A 41 4.24 -36.19 9.59
C PRO A 41 2.92 -36.04 10.36
N LEU A 42 1.78 -36.14 9.67
CA LEU A 42 0.46 -35.93 10.29
C LEU A 42 0.10 -36.96 11.36
N ASP A 43 0.76 -38.12 11.35
CA ASP A 43 0.63 -39.19 12.34
C ASP A 43 1.60 -39.04 13.53
N MET A 44 2.46 -38.02 13.53
CA MET A 44 3.39 -37.74 14.63
C MET A 44 2.67 -37.04 15.80
N ASP A 45 2.90 -37.55 17.01
CA ASP A 45 2.39 -36.91 18.21
C ASP A 45 3.05 -35.53 18.47
N PRO A 46 2.29 -34.49 18.83
CA PRO A 46 2.84 -33.16 19.12
C PRO A 46 3.92 -33.13 20.20
N SER A 47 3.86 -34.01 21.21
CA SER A 47 4.90 -34.07 22.26
C SER A 47 6.25 -34.56 21.71
N VAL A 48 6.21 -35.52 20.79
CA VAL A 48 7.41 -36.02 20.10
C VAL A 48 7.97 -34.92 19.19
N ALA A 49 7.11 -34.24 18.43
CA ALA A 49 7.51 -33.10 17.62
C ALA A 49 8.18 -32.00 18.46
N TYR A 50 7.63 -31.68 19.63
CA TYR A 50 8.19 -30.72 20.57
C TYR A 50 9.63 -31.06 20.97
N ASP A 51 9.88 -32.31 21.39
CA ASP A 51 11.22 -32.75 21.78
C ASP A 51 12.24 -32.69 20.63
N HIS A 52 11.77 -32.90 19.39
CA HIS A 52 12.61 -32.77 18.20
C HIS A 52 12.92 -31.32 17.83
N VAL A 53 11.95 -30.42 17.97
CA VAL A 53 12.14 -28.98 17.74
C VAL A 53 13.05 -28.40 18.82
N LYS A 54 12.82 -28.70 20.10
CA LYS A 54 13.66 -28.25 21.22
C LYS A 54 15.13 -28.64 21.03
N ARG A 55 15.41 -29.91 20.70
CA ARG A 55 16.78 -30.38 20.43
C ARG A 55 17.45 -29.69 19.25
N ARG A 56 16.67 -29.23 18.26
CA ARG A 56 17.21 -28.43 17.14
C ARG A 56 17.51 -27.01 17.56
N VAL A 57 16.61 -26.37 18.33
CA VAL A 57 16.81 -25.04 18.91
C VAL A 57 18.10 -24.99 19.74
N GLU A 58 18.29 -25.93 20.65
CA GLU A 58 19.50 -25.99 21.51
C GLU A 58 20.80 -26.16 20.71
N LYS A 59 20.74 -26.85 19.56
CA LYS A 59 21.92 -27.03 18.69
C LYS A 59 22.17 -25.84 17.77
N LEU A 60 21.12 -25.12 17.41
CA LEU A 60 21.16 -24.02 16.45
C LEU A 60 21.53 -22.69 17.10
N ASP A 61 21.26 -22.54 18.40
CA ASP A 61 21.56 -21.29 19.10
C ASP A 61 23.06 -20.99 19.13
N SER A 62 23.38 -19.75 18.82
CA SER A 62 24.74 -19.22 18.76
C SER A 62 24.94 -17.98 19.64
N GLY A 63 24.00 -17.74 20.57
CA GLY A 63 24.00 -16.60 21.48
C GLY A 63 23.17 -15.40 21.00
N LYS A 64 22.47 -15.52 19.86
CA LYS A 64 21.54 -14.51 19.33
C LYS A 64 20.08 -14.97 19.29
N GLY A 65 19.79 -16.16 19.82
CA GLY A 65 18.44 -16.73 19.84
C GLY A 65 17.98 -17.29 18.50
N ILE A 66 16.74 -17.76 18.48
CA ILE A 66 16.15 -18.51 17.36
C ILE A 66 14.87 -17.84 16.85
N LEU A 67 14.77 -17.70 15.54
CA LEU A 67 13.53 -17.44 14.83
C LEU A 67 12.93 -18.77 14.35
N LEU A 68 11.80 -19.13 14.93
CA LEU A 68 11.03 -20.34 14.62
C LEU A 68 9.91 -19.98 13.64
N LEU A 69 10.00 -20.47 12.42
CA LEU A 69 9.01 -20.25 11.37
C LEU A 69 8.13 -21.49 11.23
N VAL A 70 6.82 -21.35 11.47
CA VAL A 70 5.89 -22.49 11.52
C VAL A 70 4.70 -22.33 10.60
N ASP A 71 4.09 -23.43 10.18
CA ASP A 71 2.88 -23.38 9.37
C ASP A 71 1.64 -23.08 10.22
N MET A 72 1.31 -23.95 11.18
CA MET A 72 0.06 -23.92 11.95
C MET A 72 0.09 -24.83 13.19
N GLY A 73 -1.04 -24.85 13.92
CA GLY A 73 -1.31 -25.86 14.94
C GLY A 73 -0.43 -25.75 16.18
N SER A 74 -0.11 -26.89 16.80
CA SER A 74 0.64 -26.93 18.07
C SER A 74 2.04 -26.32 17.96
N LEU A 75 2.64 -26.33 16.76
CA LEU A 75 3.97 -25.78 16.50
C LEU A 75 4.07 -24.29 16.88
N THR A 76 2.96 -23.54 16.78
CA THR A 76 2.88 -22.12 17.15
C THR A 76 3.19 -21.85 18.64
N THR A 77 2.92 -22.82 19.52
CA THR A 77 3.13 -22.67 20.97
C THR A 77 4.51 -23.15 21.43
N PHE A 78 5.29 -23.78 20.55
CA PHE A 78 6.55 -24.41 20.95
C PHE A 78 7.60 -23.38 21.32
N GLY A 79 7.65 -22.23 20.64
CA GLY A 79 8.68 -21.21 20.88
C GLY A 79 8.66 -20.67 22.30
N GLU A 80 7.50 -20.25 22.81
CA GLU A 80 7.36 -19.73 24.17
C GLU A 80 7.77 -20.77 25.21
N ARG A 81 7.32 -22.01 25.03
CA ARG A 81 7.62 -23.11 25.96
C ARG A 81 9.11 -23.47 25.95
N ILE A 82 9.75 -23.52 24.78
CA ILE A 82 11.19 -23.78 24.66
C ILE A 82 11.99 -22.64 25.32
N GLN A 83 11.59 -21.38 25.11
CA GLN A 83 12.25 -20.24 25.76
C GLN A 83 12.12 -20.32 27.29
N GLN A 84 10.96 -20.67 27.84
CA GLN A 84 10.76 -20.85 29.28
C GLN A 84 11.63 -21.98 29.86
N GLU A 85 11.77 -23.10 29.13
CA GLU A 85 12.51 -24.27 29.61
C GLU A 85 14.03 -24.15 29.44
N THR A 86 14.50 -23.47 28.38
CA THR A 86 15.93 -23.43 28.01
C THR A 86 16.59 -22.07 28.26
N GLY A 87 15.81 -20.99 28.38
CA GLY A 87 16.32 -19.62 28.45
C GLY A 87 16.78 -19.05 27.10
N ILE A 88 16.73 -19.82 26.01
CA ILE A 88 17.10 -19.36 24.66
C ILE A 88 15.99 -18.46 24.13
N ALA A 89 16.32 -17.20 23.83
CA ALA A 89 15.37 -16.25 23.25
C ALA A 89 14.80 -16.82 21.95
N THR A 90 13.47 -16.94 21.87
CA THR A 90 12.79 -17.53 20.73
C THR A 90 11.64 -16.62 20.29
N ARG A 91 11.52 -16.42 18.99
CA ARG A 91 10.36 -15.76 18.37
C ARG A 91 9.73 -16.70 17.35
N THR A 92 8.41 -16.76 17.35
CA THR A 92 7.66 -17.67 16.48
C THR A 92 6.79 -16.87 15.51
N ILE A 93 6.93 -17.15 14.22
CA ILE A 93 6.07 -16.62 13.16
C ILE A 93 5.30 -17.79 12.57
N ASP A 94 3.98 -17.70 12.59
CA ASP A 94 3.07 -18.67 11.99
C ASP A 94 2.79 -18.35 10.51
N MET A 95 2.01 -19.22 9.85
CA MET A 95 1.66 -19.09 8.42
C MET A 95 2.90 -18.95 7.50
N VAL A 96 3.97 -19.72 7.79
CA VAL A 96 5.22 -19.63 7.03
C VAL A 96 5.00 -19.94 5.54
N THR A 97 5.62 -19.11 4.71
CA THR A 97 5.72 -19.30 3.26
C THR A 97 7.17 -19.19 2.81
N THR A 98 7.52 -19.72 1.65
CA THR A 98 8.90 -19.66 1.12
C THR A 98 9.47 -18.24 1.08
N PRO A 99 8.72 -17.19 0.66
CA PRO A 99 9.19 -15.80 0.75
C PRO A 99 9.56 -15.37 2.17
N VAL A 100 8.77 -15.74 3.18
CA VAL A 100 9.04 -15.40 4.59
C VAL A 100 10.36 -16.04 5.03
N VAL A 101 10.59 -17.31 4.67
CA VAL A 101 11.86 -17.99 4.95
C VAL A 101 13.03 -17.30 4.25
N LEU A 102 12.87 -16.92 2.98
CA LEU A 102 13.91 -16.23 2.21
C LEU A 102 14.30 -14.90 2.88
N GLU A 103 13.31 -14.09 3.23
CA GLU A 103 13.53 -12.78 3.84
C GLU A 103 14.12 -12.91 5.26
N ALA A 104 13.66 -13.89 6.04
CA ALA A 104 14.22 -14.20 7.35
C ALA A 104 15.71 -14.52 7.27
N VAL A 105 16.10 -15.37 6.32
CA VAL A 105 17.49 -15.80 6.13
C VAL A 105 18.35 -14.66 5.60
N ARG A 106 17.84 -13.87 4.65
CA ARG A 106 18.50 -12.66 4.14
C ARG A 106 18.84 -11.69 5.27
N LYS A 107 17.89 -11.47 6.19
CA LYS A 107 18.10 -10.63 7.38
C LYS A 107 19.07 -11.27 8.35
N ALA A 108 18.85 -12.52 8.75
CA ALA A 108 19.69 -13.25 9.70
C ALA A 108 21.16 -13.32 9.29
N SER A 109 21.44 -13.23 7.98
CA SER A 109 22.78 -13.21 7.41
C SER A 109 23.57 -11.94 7.71
N LEU A 110 22.91 -10.82 8.03
CA LEU A 110 23.52 -9.53 8.33
C LEU A 110 24.21 -9.53 9.71
N VAL A 111 25.31 -8.80 9.82
CA VAL A 111 26.21 -8.82 11.00
C VAL A 111 25.53 -8.29 12.28
N ASP A 112 24.65 -7.29 12.16
CA ASP A 112 23.98 -6.64 13.29
C ASP A 112 22.52 -7.09 13.47
N SER A 113 22.21 -8.32 13.04
CA SER A 113 20.85 -8.86 13.15
C SER A 113 20.45 -9.08 14.59
N ASP A 114 19.32 -8.48 14.97
CA ASP A 114 18.66 -8.67 16.25
C ASP A 114 17.37 -9.48 16.07
N LEU A 115 17.14 -10.46 16.96
CA LEU A 115 16.00 -11.38 16.87
C LEU A 115 14.67 -10.64 16.98
N ASP A 116 14.55 -9.66 17.87
CA ASP A 116 13.31 -8.91 18.07
C ASP A 116 13.03 -7.98 16.88
N SER A 117 14.04 -7.28 16.37
CA SER A 117 13.90 -6.46 15.15
C SER A 117 13.48 -7.31 13.96
N MET A 118 14.15 -8.45 13.74
CA MET A 118 13.80 -9.38 12.67
C MET A 118 12.36 -9.87 12.78
N TYR A 119 11.93 -10.24 13.99
CA TYR A 119 10.56 -10.69 14.23
C TYR A 119 9.54 -9.60 13.87
N GLN A 120 9.72 -8.37 14.38
CA GLN A 120 8.80 -7.26 14.11
C GLN A 120 8.67 -6.96 12.61
N GLU A 121 9.78 -7.00 11.88
CA GLU A 121 9.78 -6.73 10.44
C GLU A 121 9.16 -7.87 9.62
N LEU A 122 9.28 -9.12 10.08
CA LEU A 122 8.77 -10.29 9.37
C LEU A 122 7.30 -10.59 9.66
N VAL A 123 6.77 -10.21 10.83
CA VAL A 123 5.32 -10.33 11.12
C VAL A 123 4.47 -9.54 10.12
N GLY A 124 4.99 -8.40 9.62
CA GLY A 124 4.33 -7.59 8.58
C GLY A 124 4.65 -8.02 7.14
N PHE A 125 5.48 -9.04 6.92
CA PHE A 125 5.99 -9.38 5.60
C PHE A 125 5.01 -10.28 4.81
N LYS A 126 4.45 -9.75 3.71
CA LYS A 126 3.43 -10.43 2.88
C LYS A 126 3.97 -11.07 1.59
N GLY A 127 5.28 -11.39 1.57
CA GLY A 127 5.95 -11.94 0.40
C GLY A 127 6.30 -10.90 -0.68
N TYR A 128 6.93 -11.34 -1.76
CA TYR A 128 7.40 -10.47 -2.86
C TYR A 128 6.32 -10.17 -3.91
N SER A 129 5.04 -10.45 -3.62
CA SER A 129 3.96 -10.32 -4.59
C SER A 129 3.63 -8.85 -4.86
N ARG A 130 4.31 -8.28 -5.85
CA ARG A 130 3.73 -7.29 -6.75
C ARG A 130 3.51 -8.02 -8.07
N ILE A 131 2.26 -8.32 -8.43
CA ILE A 131 1.66 -8.30 -9.79
C ILE A 131 0.24 -8.90 -9.69
N SER A 132 -0.76 -8.02 -9.59
CA SER A 132 -1.90 -8.00 -10.52
C SER A 132 -2.74 -6.76 -10.27
N ARG A 133 -2.39 -5.67 -10.97
CA ARG A 133 -3.34 -4.84 -11.72
C ARG A 133 -2.60 -4.00 -12.77
N ASN A 134 -1.96 -4.73 -13.68
CA ASN A 134 -1.94 -4.43 -15.11
C ASN A 134 -2.44 -5.70 -15.79
N LEU A 135 -3.74 -5.96 -15.68
CA LEU A 135 -4.43 -6.78 -16.67
C LEU A 135 -4.92 -5.79 -17.72
N PRO A 136 -4.51 -5.93 -18.99
CA PRO A 136 -5.07 -5.13 -20.07
C PRO A 136 -6.59 -5.32 -20.08
N THR A 137 -7.33 -4.23 -19.81
CA THR A 137 -8.71 -4.11 -20.25
C THR A 137 -8.68 -3.99 -21.77
N ASP A 138 -8.79 -5.10 -22.47
CA ASP A 138 -9.83 -5.27 -23.48
C ASP A 138 -9.72 -6.62 -24.21
N SER A 139 -10.91 -7.18 -24.48
CA SER A 139 -11.21 -8.26 -25.42
C SER A 139 -10.80 -9.71 -25.05
N GLN A 140 -11.65 -10.37 -24.27
CA GLN A 140 -12.51 -11.48 -24.75
C GLN A 140 -13.19 -12.17 -23.57
N ARG A 141 -14.53 -12.09 -23.58
CA ARG A 141 -15.41 -12.85 -22.70
C ARG A 141 -15.22 -14.35 -22.96
N ALA A 142 -14.64 -15.07 -22.01
CA ALA A 142 -15.06 -16.43 -21.72
C ALA A 142 -15.89 -16.38 -20.44
N THR A 143 -17.21 -16.51 -20.60
CA THR A 143 -18.16 -16.59 -19.50
C THR A 143 -17.88 -17.85 -18.68
N VAL A 144 -17.10 -17.72 -17.61
CA VAL A 144 -17.16 -18.66 -16.50
C VAL A 144 -18.37 -18.23 -15.67
N LYS A 145 -19.45 -19.00 -15.75
CA LYS A 145 -20.60 -18.84 -14.86
C LYS A 145 -20.07 -18.93 -13.42
N PRO A 146 -20.32 -17.94 -12.55
CA PRO A 146 -20.08 -18.12 -11.13
C PRO A 146 -20.96 -19.27 -10.67
N ALA A 147 -20.38 -20.22 -9.93
CA ALA A 147 -21.18 -21.10 -9.10
C ALA A 147 -22.06 -20.20 -8.22
N LEU A 148 -23.38 -20.47 -8.24
CA LEU A 148 -24.37 -19.76 -7.46
C LEU A 148 -24.02 -19.83 -5.97
N ALA A 149 -23.27 -18.84 -5.47
CA ALA A 149 -23.26 -18.49 -4.07
C ALA A 149 -24.61 -17.80 -3.80
N THR A 150 -25.39 -18.42 -2.94
CA THR A 150 -26.80 -18.10 -2.68
C THR A 150 -26.97 -17.01 -1.61
N ASP A 151 -25.94 -16.25 -1.29
CA ASP A 151 -26.05 -15.17 -0.31
C ASP A 151 -26.06 -13.79 -0.97
N LYS A 152 -27.19 -13.10 -0.79
CA LYS A 152 -27.38 -11.69 -1.09
C LYS A 152 -26.62 -10.80 -0.09
N THR A 153 -25.30 -10.93 0.02
CA THR A 153 -24.50 -9.86 0.62
C THR A 153 -24.29 -8.81 -0.47
N ALA A 154 -24.97 -7.66 -0.34
CA ALA A 154 -24.77 -6.53 -1.23
C ALA A 154 -23.27 -6.20 -1.27
N GLN A 155 -22.66 -6.21 -2.44
CA GLN A 155 -21.24 -5.86 -2.58
C GLN A 155 -21.04 -4.45 -2.04
N ARG A 156 -20.02 -4.23 -1.20
CA ARG A 156 -19.80 -2.93 -0.54
C ARG A 156 -18.82 -2.10 -1.34
N ALA A 157 -18.95 -0.77 -1.27
CA ALA A 157 -18.10 0.15 -2.00
C ALA A 157 -17.60 1.33 -1.15
N ILE A 158 -16.34 1.72 -1.37
CA ILE A 158 -15.78 3.00 -0.92
C ILE A 158 -15.54 3.85 -2.16
N ILE A 159 -15.85 5.14 -2.09
CA ILE A 159 -15.61 6.07 -3.19
C ILE A 159 -14.39 6.94 -2.88
N ALA A 160 -13.42 6.97 -3.80
CA ALA A 160 -12.25 7.83 -3.73
C ALA A 160 -12.38 8.96 -4.76
N ILE A 161 -12.47 10.20 -4.30
CA ILE A 161 -12.80 11.38 -5.13
C ILE A 161 -11.57 12.26 -5.29
N CYS A 162 -11.08 12.42 -6.53
CA CYS A 162 -10.10 13.46 -6.88
C CYS A 162 -10.61 14.33 -8.03
N ALA A 163 -9.85 15.35 -8.43
CA ALA A 163 -10.26 16.25 -9.51
C ALA A 163 -10.57 15.51 -10.83
N THR A 164 -9.64 14.68 -11.31
CA THR A 164 -9.69 14.04 -12.64
C THR A 164 -10.12 12.57 -12.62
N GLY A 165 -10.24 11.95 -11.44
CA GLY A 165 -10.48 10.51 -11.30
C GLY A 165 -9.25 9.63 -11.57
N VAL A 166 -8.13 10.22 -12.03
CA VAL A 166 -6.86 9.56 -12.33
C VAL A 166 -5.76 10.15 -11.43
N GLY A 167 -4.65 9.45 -11.22
CA GLY A 167 -3.53 9.92 -10.39
C GLY A 167 -3.83 9.79 -8.91
N THR A 168 -4.19 10.89 -8.22
CA THR A 168 -4.41 10.90 -6.77
C THR A 168 -5.53 9.94 -6.35
N ALA A 169 -6.65 9.85 -7.07
CA ALA A 169 -7.73 8.91 -6.73
C ALA A 169 -7.29 7.45 -6.85
N GLU A 170 -6.49 7.09 -7.85
CA GLU A 170 -5.89 5.75 -7.97
C GLU A 170 -4.88 5.46 -6.86
N ARG A 171 -4.16 6.50 -6.41
CA ARG A 171 -3.27 6.37 -5.25
C ARG A 171 -4.05 6.15 -3.97
N ILE A 172 -5.09 6.94 -3.72
CA ILE A 172 -6.03 6.77 -2.60
C ILE A 172 -6.65 5.37 -2.64
N LYS A 173 -7.07 4.91 -3.82
CA LYS A 173 -7.58 3.57 -4.02
C LYS A 173 -6.56 2.51 -3.59
N SER A 174 -5.31 2.66 -4.00
CA SER A 174 -4.22 1.74 -3.63
C SER A 174 -3.95 1.72 -2.11
N ILE A 175 -4.03 2.89 -1.47
CA ILE A 175 -3.90 3.04 0.00
C ILE A 175 -5.04 2.30 0.69
N LEU A 176 -6.29 2.58 0.32
CA LEU A 176 -7.46 1.92 0.89
C LEU A 176 -7.49 0.42 0.62
N ASP A 177 -7.14 -0.02 -0.59
CA ASP A 177 -7.03 -1.45 -0.92
C ASP A 177 -5.99 -2.14 -0.01
N SER A 178 -4.87 -1.46 0.28
CA SER A 178 -3.83 -1.96 1.18
C SER A 178 -4.29 -2.02 2.64
N LEU A 179 -4.97 -0.98 3.13
CA LEU A 179 -5.51 -0.95 4.50
C LEU A 179 -6.62 -2.00 4.70
N LEU A 180 -7.51 -2.18 3.71
CA LEU A 180 -8.53 -3.23 3.72
C LEU A 180 -7.89 -4.62 3.77
N ALA A 181 -6.84 -4.85 2.97
CA ALA A 181 -6.09 -6.11 2.97
C ALA A 181 -5.23 -6.33 4.23
N GLN A 182 -4.79 -5.25 4.90
CA GLN A 182 -4.11 -5.32 6.20
C GLN A 182 -5.06 -5.73 7.32
N ASN A 183 -6.30 -5.27 7.28
CA ASN A 183 -7.32 -5.55 8.28
C ASN A 183 -8.21 -6.76 7.95
N PHE A 184 -7.84 -7.57 6.94
CA PHE A 184 -8.59 -8.75 6.49
C PHE A 184 -10.06 -8.46 6.15
N ILE A 185 -10.35 -7.27 5.62
CA ILE A 185 -11.71 -6.85 5.28
C ILE A 185 -11.98 -7.17 3.81
N GLU A 186 -12.81 -8.19 3.59
CA GLU A 186 -13.21 -8.62 2.25
C GLU A 186 -14.55 -8.02 1.79
N GLY A 187 -14.80 -8.08 0.49
CA GLY A 187 -16.09 -7.70 -0.10
C GLY A 187 -16.35 -6.19 -0.20
N ILE A 188 -15.30 -5.36 -0.08
CA ILE A 188 -15.34 -3.92 -0.33
C ILE A 188 -14.54 -3.61 -1.60
N THR A 189 -15.15 -2.88 -2.53
CA THR A 189 -14.50 -2.38 -3.75
C THR A 189 -14.29 -0.87 -3.66
N VAL A 190 -13.06 -0.40 -3.83
CA VAL A 190 -12.76 1.04 -3.88
C VAL A 190 -12.86 1.55 -5.31
N PHE A 191 -13.70 2.57 -5.54
CA PHE A 191 -13.92 3.19 -6.85
C PHE A 191 -13.30 4.59 -6.90
N PRO A 192 -12.26 4.81 -7.70
CA PRO A 192 -11.76 6.14 -8.00
C PRO A 192 -12.72 6.84 -8.97
N ILE A 193 -13.11 8.08 -8.66
CA ILE A 193 -13.98 8.90 -9.50
C ILE A 193 -13.49 10.35 -9.53
N SER A 194 -13.80 11.04 -10.62
CA SER A 194 -13.57 12.47 -10.76
C SER A 194 -14.66 13.28 -10.06
N VAL A 195 -14.36 14.54 -9.74
CA VAL A 195 -15.38 15.49 -9.25
C VAL A 195 -16.44 15.73 -10.32
N VAL A 196 -16.01 15.85 -11.58
CA VAL A 196 -16.87 16.18 -12.72
C VAL A 196 -17.94 15.11 -12.92
N GLU A 197 -17.57 13.84 -12.83
CA GLU A 197 -18.49 12.71 -13.04
C GLU A 197 -19.13 12.21 -11.75
N MET A 198 -18.85 12.87 -10.62
CA MET A 198 -19.17 12.38 -9.27
C MET A 198 -20.62 11.91 -9.14
N LYS A 199 -21.58 12.76 -9.52
CA LYS A 199 -23.02 12.48 -9.37
C LYS A 199 -23.45 11.27 -10.21
N THR A 200 -23.07 11.24 -11.48
CA THR A 200 -23.42 10.16 -12.41
C THR A 200 -22.77 8.85 -11.98
N ARG A 201 -21.50 8.88 -11.58
CA ARG A 201 -20.77 7.67 -11.21
C ARG A 201 -21.26 7.10 -9.89
N ILE A 202 -21.55 7.94 -8.89
CA ILE A 202 -22.21 7.53 -7.64
C ILE A 202 -23.50 6.77 -7.95
N GLN A 203 -24.38 7.36 -8.77
CA GLN A 203 -25.65 6.72 -9.14
C GLN A 203 -25.45 5.34 -9.80
N GLN A 204 -24.47 5.20 -10.69
CA GLN A 204 -24.14 3.92 -11.33
C GLN A 204 -23.58 2.89 -10.34
N ILE A 205 -22.72 3.30 -9.41
CA ILE A 205 -22.14 2.41 -8.38
C ILE A 205 -23.27 1.92 -7.46
N SER A 206 -24.14 2.82 -7.02
CA SER A 206 -25.27 2.51 -6.12
C SER A 206 -26.26 1.47 -6.67
N GLN A 207 -26.27 1.21 -7.99
CA GLN A 207 -27.13 0.18 -8.59
C GLN A 207 -26.70 -1.24 -8.21
N ASN A 208 -25.39 -1.47 -8.03
CA ASN A 208 -24.82 -2.80 -7.82
C ASN A 208 -24.09 -2.91 -6.47
N TYR A 209 -23.73 -1.79 -5.86
CA TYR A 209 -22.97 -1.73 -4.62
C TYR A 209 -23.66 -0.88 -3.56
N GLN A 210 -23.55 -1.30 -2.30
CA GLN A 210 -23.82 -0.46 -1.16
C GLN A 210 -22.60 0.43 -0.90
N ILE A 211 -22.72 1.73 -1.14
CA ILE A 211 -21.67 2.68 -0.78
C ILE A 211 -21.68 2.83 0.75
N ILE A 212 -20.57 2.48 1.38
CA ILE A 212 -20.44 2.49 2.85
C ILE A 212 -19.57 3.64 3.34
N ALA A 213 -18.78 4.26 2.45
CA ALA A 213 -17.87 5.35 2.82
C ALA A 213 -17.42 6.14 1.58
N ALA A 214 -16.90 7.35 1.81
CA ALA A 214 -16.24 8.15 0.80
C ALA A 214 -14.94 8.77 1.35
N THR A 215 -14.00 9.08 0.46
CA THR A 215 -12.79 9.83 0.77
C THR A 215 -12.41 10.72 -0.40
N GLY A 216 -11.68 11.80 -0.13
CA GLY A 216 -11.11 12.62 -1.19
C GLY A 216 -10.98 14.09 -0.84
N ILE A 217 -10.85 14.92 -1.88
CA ILE A 217 -10.71 16.38 -1.74
C ILE A 217 -12.05 17.09 -1.49
N THR A 218 -13.18 16.39 -1.61
CA THR A 218 -14.52 16.98 -1.45
C THR A 218 -15.50 15.92 -0.99
N LYS A 219 -16.34 16.27 -0.02
CA LYS A 219 -17.40 15.42 0.50
C LYS A 219 -18.56 15.34 -0.51
N PRO A 220 -18.96 14.13 -0.95
CA PRO A 220 -20.13 13.98 -1.82
C PRO A 220 -21.42 14.23 -1.03
N GLU A 221 -22.51 14.53 -1.73
CA GLU A 221 -23.88 14.57 -1.17
C GLU A 221 -24.40 13.15 -0.87
N LEU A 222 -23.71 12.44 0.02
CA LEU A 222 -24.04 11.10 0.48
C LEU A 222 -23.98 11.06 2.01
N ASP A 223 -24.95 10.38 2.61
CA ASP A 223 -25.01 10.16 4.05
C ASP A 223 -24.17 8.93 4.44
N VAL A 224 -22.86 9.05 4.25
CA VAL A 224 -21.87 8.03 4.58
C VAL A 224 -20.66 8.67 5.26
N PRO A 225 -19.90 7.92 6.09
CA PRO A 225 -18.62 8.37 6.62
C PRO A 225 -17.72 8.93 5.52
N PHE A 226 -17.14 10.09 5.79
CA PHE A 226 -16.22 10.76 4.89
C PHE A 226 -14.92 11.10 5.61
N ILE A 227 -13.79 10.69 5.04
CA ILE A 227 -12.45 11.10 5.47
C ILE A 227 -11.80 11.94 4.38
N SER A 228 -11.30 13.13 4.76
CA SER A 228 -10.61 14.00 3.81
C SER A 228 -9.30 13.37 3.34
N LEU A 229 -8.80 13.80 2.18
CA LEU A 229 -7.48 13.37 1.70
C LEU A 229 -6.36 13.67 2.71
N GLU A 230 -6.40 14.85 3.33
CA GLU A 230 -5.43 15.27 4.35
C GLU A 230 -5.41 14.27 5.51
N GLU A 231 -6.58 14.00 6.09
CA GLU A 231 -6.73 13.11 7.24
C GLU A 231 -6.36 11.66 6.90
N LEU A 232 -6.73 11.19 5.70
CA LEU A 232 -6.38 9.86 5.23
C LEU A 232 -4.85 9.66 5.20
N LEU A 233 -4.12 10.66 4.70
CA LEU A 233 -2.66 10.59 4.55
C LEU A 233 -1.91 10.83 5.88
N GLN A 234 -2.52 11.53 6.84
CA GLN A 234 -1.96 11.80 8.18
C GLN A 234 -2.13 10.62 9.17
N GLY A 235 -2.50 9.44 8.69
CA GLY A 235 -2.69 8.25 9.53
C GLY A 235 -4.14 8.05 10.02
N GLY A 236 -5.09 8.87 9.56
CA GLY A 236 -6.51 8.67 9.82
C GLY A 236 -7.12 7.47 9.06
N GLY A 237 -6.40 6.91 8.09
CA GLY A 237 -6.87 5.77 7.30
C GLY A 237 -7.14 4.50 8.11
N GLU A 238 -6.33 4.19 9.13
CA GLU A 238 -6.56 3.02 10.00
C GLU A 238 -7.83 3.22 10.84
N LYS A 239 -7.97 4.38 11.49
CA LYS A 239 -9.19 4.74 12.23
C LYS A 239 -10.44 4.69 11.35
N PHE A 240 -10.34 5.16 10.11
CA PHE A 240 -11.43 5.12 9.13
C PHE A 240 -11.84 3.69 8.78
N ILE A 241 -10.88 2.79 8.62
CA ILE A 241 -11.14 1.38 8.31
C ILE A 241 -11.71 0.65 9.53
N ASP A 242 -11.23 0.94 10.73
CA ASP A 242 -11.78 0.41 11.99
C ASP A 242 -13.24 0.82 12.20
N GLN A 243 -13.61 2.06 11.86
CA GLN A 243 -15.00 2.52 11.87
C GLN A 243 -15.87 1.71 10.90
N LEU A 244 -15.36 1.41 9.71
CA LEU A 244 -16.07 0.59 8.72
C LEU A 244 -16.22 -0.88 9.13
N ALA A 245 -15.27 -1.41 9.91
CA ALA A 245 -15.29 -2.79 10.39
C ALA A 245 -16.23 -2.98 11.61
N THR A 246 -16.26 -2.02 12.51
CA THR A 246 -17.03 -2.10 13.76
C THR A 246 -18.50 -1.70 13.61
N GLY A 247 -18.87 -1.03 12.52
CA GLY A 247 -20.25 -0.58 12.27
C GLY A 247 -20.75 0.43 13.30
N ILE A 248 -19.83 1.04 14.06
CA ILE A 248 -20.14 2.05 15.05
C ILE A 248 -20.25 3.38 14.31
N ASP A 249 -21.44 3.96 14.31
CA ASP A 249 -21.66 5.40 14.09
C ASP A 249 -21.00 6.16 15.24
N SER A 250 -19.67 6.18 15.26
CA SER A 250 -18.95 7.06 16.17
C SER A 250 -19.17 8.48 15.66
N PRO A 251 -19.61 9.40 16.53
CA PRO A 251 -19.80 10.80 16.15
C PRO A 251 -18.51 11.27 15.50
N GLN A 252 -18.64 11.92 14.34
CA GLN A 252 -17.53 12.57 13.64
C GLN A 252 -16.72 13.34 14.68
N THR A 253 -15.58 12.79 15.10
CA THR A 253 -14.72 13.50 16.02
C THR A 253 -14.21 14.69 15.24
N MET A 254 -14.81 15.83 15.57
CA MET A 254 -14.54 17.11 14.95
C MET A 254 -13.04 17.38 15.01
N ALA A 255 -12.48 17.64 13.83
CA ALA A 255 -11.29 18.45 13.63
C ALA A 255 -10.15 18.17 14.62
N GLU A 256 -9.37 17.11 14.38
CA GLU A 256 -7.95 17.24 14.67
C GLU A 256 -7.48 18.47 13.87
N GLU A 257 -7.02 19.51 14.56
CA GLU A 257 -6.60 20.79 13.99
C GLU A 257 -5.78 20.51 12.73
N SER A 258 -6.25 20.97 11.56
CA SER A 258 -5.57 20.72 10.29
C SER A 258 -4.14 21.21 10.43
N GLN A 259 -3.19 20.29 10.60
CA GLN A 259 -1.78 20.66 10.60
C GLN A 259 -1.51 21.39 9.28
N GLN A 260 -0.85 22.55 9.36
CA GLN A 260 -0.39 23.23 8.16
C GLN A 260 0.45 22.24 7.36
N LEU A 261 0.13 22.09 6.07
CA LEU A 261 0.94 21.27 5.18
C LEU A 261 2.34 21.87 5.11
N THR A 262 3.35 21.07 5.46
CA THR A 262 4.76 21.48 5.35
C THR A 262 5.46 20.67 4.25
N PRO A 263 6.58 21.17 3.69
CA PRO A 263 7.41 20.39 2.79
C PRO A 263 7.81 19.04 3.39
N GLU A 264 8.15 18.97 4.67
CA GLU A 264 8.56 17.72 5.34
C GLU A 264 7.40 16.71 5.42
N LEU A 265 6.16 17.18 5.56
CA LEU A 265 4.98 16.32 5.51
C LEU A 265 4.74 15.80 4.08
N CYS A 266 4.90 16.64 3.07
CA CYS A 266 4.89 16.22 1.67
C CYS A 266 5.99 15.20 1.37
N GLU A 267 7.22 15.39 1.86
CA GLU A 267 8.33 14.44 1.70
C GLU A 267 7.94 13.07 2.22
N ARG A 268 7.30 13.02 3.39
CA ARG A 268 6.83 11.76 3.98
C ARG A 268 5.79 11.08 3.09
N TYR A 269 4.78 11.82 2.63
CA TYR A 269 3.77 11.27 1.71
C TYR A 269 4.41 10.75 0.43
N LEU A 270 5.36 11.49 -0.14
CA LEU A 270 6.05 11.05 -1.33
C LEU A 270 6.84 9.75 -1.09
N GLY A 271 7.43 9.58 0.10
CA GLY A 271 8.16 8.37 0.49
C GLY A 271 7.26 7.16 0.75
N ASP A 272 6.13 7.39 1.41
CA ASP A 272 5.19 6.31 1.74
C ASP A 272 4.44 5.84 0.48
N TYR A 273 4.21 6.76 -0.46
CA TYR A 273 3.32 6.54 -1.60
C TYR A 273 3.97 6.65 -2.97
N PHE A 274 5.29 6.67 -3.15
CA PHE A 274 5.90 6.50 -4.47
C PHE A 274 7.13 5.59 -4.37
N THR A 275 7.37 4.75 -5.39
CA THR A 275 8.42 3.72 -5.32
C THR A 275 9.71 4.19 -5.97
N PHE A 276 9.62 4.85 -7.12
CA PHE A 276 10.78 5.19 -7.96
C PHE A 276 11.26 6.64 -7.78
N LEU A 277 10.53 7.40 -6.95
CA LEU A 277 10.86 8.78 -6.64
C LEU A 277 11.81 8.85 -5.43
N ASN A 278 12.67 9.87 -5.42
CA ASN A 278 13.42 10.24 -4.23
C ASN A 278 12.71 11.42 -3.55
N PRO A 279 11.97 11.20 -2.44
CA PRO A 279 11.14 12.24 -1.83
C PRO A 279 11.94 13.46 -1.41
N LYS A 280 13.09 13.25 -0.77
CA LYS A 280 13.97 14.31 -0.28
C LYS A 280 14.45 15.25 -1.40
N LYS A 281 14.71 14.71 -2.60
CA LYS A 281 15.14 15.50 -3.74
C LYS A 281 13.99 16.19 -4.47
N LEU A 282 12.83 15.54 -4.55
CA LEU A 282 11.70 16.04 -5.35
C LEU A 282 10.77 16.97 -4.59
N THR A 283 10.71 16.88 -3.26
CA THR A 283 9.78 17.68 -2.45
C THR A 283 9.94 19.17 -2.70
N GLY A 284 11.18 19.69 -2.70
CA GLY A 284 11.43 21.11 -2.97
C GLY A 284 10.95 21.53 -4.35
N ILE A 285 11.22 20.72 -5.37
CA ILE A 285 10.85 20.99 -6.77
C ILE A 285 9.33 21.02 -6.94
N LEU A 286 8.64 20.01 -6.39
CA LEU A 286 7.18 19.92 -6.45
C LEU A 286 6.51 21.01 -5.61
N TRP A 287 7.14 21.41 -4.51
CA TRP A 287 6.66 22.52 -3.68
C TRP A 287 6.77 23.85 -4.43
N GLU A 288 7.91 24.14 -5.05
CA GLU A 288 8.11 25.32 -5.89
C GLU A 288 7.13 25.36 -7.06
N TYR A 289 6.90 24.22 -7.72
CA TYR A 289 5.86 24.10 -8.75
C TYR A 289 4.49 24.52 -8.20
N SER A 290 4.13 24.03 -7.01
CA SER A 290 2.85 24.38 -6.37
C SER A 290 2.75 25.87 -6.02
N GLU A 291 3.86 26.54 -5.68
CA GLU A 291 3.89 27.99 -5.46
C GLU A 291 3.66 28.78 -6.76
N VAL A 292 4.27 28.35 -7.88
CA VAL A 292 4.04 28.96 -9.19
C VAL A 292 2.55 28.91 -9.54
N ILE A 293 1.92 27.76 -9.32
CA ILE A 293 0.47 27.62 -9.52
C ILE A 293 -0.30 28.52 -8.55
N ALA A 294 0.04 28.50 -7.25
CA ALA A 294 -0.68 29.25 -6.21
C ALA A 294 -0.76 30.75 -6.49
N THR A 295 0.30 31.34 -7.05
CA THR A 295 0.32 32.78 -7.38
C THR A 295 -0.66 33.21 -8.48
N HIS A 296 -1.19 32.25 -9.25
CA HIS A 296 -2.10 32.51 -10.37
C HIS A 296 -3.52 31.96 -10.13
N LEU A 297 -3.77 31.29 -9.00
CA LEU A 297 -5.10 30.81 -8.65
C LEU A 297 -6.00 31.97 -8.25
N ASP A 298 -7.28 31.87 -8.62
CA ASP A 298 -8.31 32.69 -8.01
C ASP A 298 -8.52 32.15 -6.57
N GLY A 299 -8.17 32.94 -5.55
CA GLY A 299 -8.30 32.58 -4.13
C GLY A 299 -7.03 32.02 -3.47
N VAL A 300 -7.15 31.58 -2.21
CA VAL A 300 -6.04 30.98 -1.46
C VAL A 300 -5.95 29.49 -1.78
N MET A 301 -4.75 29.01 -2.12
CA MET A 301 -4.48 27.59 -2.28
C MET A 301 -4.71 26.85 -0.95
N THR A 302 -5.70 25.94 -0.92
CA THR A 302 -5.97 25.10 0.25
C THR A 302 -4.94 23.98 0.38
N ASN A 303 -4.73 23.47 1.59
CA ASN A 303 -3.86 22.31 1.83
C ASN A 303 -4.31 21.10 0.99
N ALA A 304 -5.62 20.80 0.99
CA ALA A 304 -6.20 19.71 0.21
C ALA A 304 -5.84 19.80 -1.28
N PHE A 305 -5.93 21.00 -1.86
CA PHE A 305 -5.59 21.19 -3.27
C PHE A 305 -4.08 21.08 -3.52
N ARG A 306 -3.26 21.64 -2.62
CA ARG A 306 -1.81 21.53 -2.72
C ARG A 306 -1.33 20.08 -2.64
N ILE A 307 -1.88 19.28 -1.74
CA ILE A 307 -1.62 17.84 -1.67
C ILE A 307 -2.04 17.16 -2.96
N ASP A 308 -3.25 17.42 -3.46
CA ASP A 308 -3.75 16.81 -4.69
C ASP A 308 -2.82 17.12 -5.89
N LEU A 309 -2.40 18.37 -6.03
CA LEU A 309 -1.45 18.79 -7.06
C LEU A 309 -0.09 18.10 -6.92
N ILE A 310 0.52 18.12 -5.72
CA ILE A 310 1.84 17.51 -5.49
C ILE A 310 1.81 16.00 -5.74
N MET A 311 0.77 15.31 -5.27
CA MET A 311 0.60 13.87 -5.47
C MET A 311 0.36 13.55 -6.95
N HIS A 312 -0.41 14.37 -7.66
CA HIS A 312 -0.61 14.21 -9.10
C HIS A 312 0.70 14.38 -9.88
N LEU A 313 1.47 15.44 -9.60
CA LEU A 313 2.76 15.71 -10.23
C LEU A 313 3.79 14.63 -9.93
N ALA A 314 3.82 14.11 -8.70
CA ALA A 314 4.66 12.97 -8.36
C ALA A 314 4.30 11.73 -9.18
N GLY A 315 3.01 11.42 -9.34
CA GLY A 315 2.56 10.34 -10.20
C GLY A 315 2.97 10.54 -11.67
N ALA A 316 2.82 11.76 -12.19
CA ALA A 316 3.24 12.13 -13.54
C ALA A 316 4.76 11.98 -13.73
N LEU A 317 5.56 12.43 -12.76
CA LEU A 317 7.02 12.25 -12.77
C LEU A 317 7.43 10.78 -12.73
N GLU A 318 6.81 9.98 -11.86
CA GLU A 318 7.10 8.55 -11.73
C GLU A 318 6.84 7.83 -13.06
N ARG A 319 5.65 8.05 -13.64
CA ARG A 319 5.27 7.52 -14.96
C ARG A 319 6.20 7.96 -16.07
N THR A 320 6.54 9.24 -16.12
CA THR A 320 7.48 9.80 -17.11
C THR A 320 8.87 9.17 -16.97
N ALA A 321 9.36 8.99 -15.75
CA ALA A 321 10.68 8.42 -15.48
C ALA A 321 10.76 6.94 -15.88
N ILE A 322 9.70 6.17 -15.67
CA ILE A 322 9.65 4.74 -16.01
C ILE A 322 9.09 4.45 -17.43
N LYS A 323 8.69 5.49 -18.16
CA LYS A 323 8.05 5.41 -19.49
C LYS A 323 6.74 4.63 -19.50
N ASP A 324 5.94 4.80 -18.45
CA ASP A 324 4.59 4.24 -18.33
C ASP A 324 3.58 5.31 -18.76
N GLU A 325 3.36 5.42 -20.07
CA GLU A 325 2.56 6.49 -20.66
C GLU A 325 1.06 6.33 -20.36
N ILE A 326 0.39 7.47 -20.14
CA ILE A 326 -1.07 7.55 -20.03
C ILE A 326 -1.67 8.16 -21.29
N SER A 327 -2.94 7.82 -21.54
CA SER A 327 -3.72 8.44 -22.61
C SER A 327 -4.64 9.53 -22.06
N ALA A 328 -4.91 10.53 -22.90
CA ALA A 328 -5.91 11.56 -22.66
C ALA A 328 -6.92 11.57 -23.82
N PRO A 329 -8.17 11.99 -23.58
CA PRO A 329 -9.18 12.11 -24.65
C PRO A 329 -8.70 13.07 -25.74
N THR A 330 -8.44 12.55 -26.93
CA THR A 330 -7.90 13.35 -28.04
C THR A 330 -8.88 14.43 -28.50
N GLU A 331 -10.19 14.18 -28.33
CA GLU A 331 -11.27 15.11 -28.70
C GLU A 331 -11.29 16.36 -27.80
N GLU A 332 -10.84 16.26 -26.55
CA GLU A 332 -10.83 17.35 -25.57
C GLU A 332 -9.51 18.14 -25.55
N MET A 333 -8.48 17.61 -26.19
CA MET A 333 -7.14 18.23 -26.21
C MET A 333 -7.11 19.66 -26.77
N PRO A 334 -7.84 20.00 -27.86
CA PRO A 334 -7.87 21.38 -28.37
C PRO A 334 -8.43 22.38 -27.35
N ASP A 335 -9.47 22.00 -26.61
CA ASP A 335 -10.10 22.87 -25.61
C ASP A 335 -9.15 23.10 -24.43
N ILE A 336 -8.45 22.06 -24.00
CA ILE A 336 -7.43 22.14 -22.96
C ILE A 336 -6.24 23.00 -23.37
N MET A 337 -5.76 22.88 -24.60
CA MET A 337 -4.69 23.74 -25.13
C MET A 337 -5.13 25.21 -25.24
N ALA A 338 -6.42 25.47 -25.40
CA ALA A 338 -7.00 26.81 -25.40
C ALA A 338 -7.27 27.37 -23.99
N SER A 339 -7.16 26.54 -22.94
CA SER A 339 -7.38 26.95 -21.56
C SER A 339 -6.41 28.04 -21.11
N LYS A 340 -6.89 28.98 -20.28
CA LYS A 340 -6.04 30.01 -19.65
C LYS A 340 -4.92 29.41 -18.79
N TRP A 341 -5.10 28.16 -18.33
CA TRP A 341 -4.15 27.46 -17.46
C TRP A 341 -3.04 26.75 -18.23
N TYR A 342 -3.24 26.42 -19.50
CA TYR A 342 -2.26 25.66 -20.28
C TYR A 342 -0.88 26.33 -20.37
N PRO A 343 -0.77 27.65 -20.66
CA PRO A 343 0.53 28.34 -20.67
C PRO A 343 1.21 28.36 -19.29
N LEU A 344 0.42 28.47 -18.22
CA LEU A 344 0.94 28.45 -16.85
C LEU A 344 1.52 27.07 -16.50
N VAL A 345 0.81 26.00 -16.87
CA VAL A 345 1.28 24.62 -16.68
C VAL A 345 2.57 24.39 -17.48
N GLN A 346 2.64 24.86 -18.72
CA GLN A 346 3.88 24.79 -19.52
C GLN A 346 5.04 25.54 -18.85
N GLN A 347 4.79 26.73 -18.31
CA GLN A 347 5.80 27.50 -17.58
C GLN A 347 6.29 26.75 -16.33
N ALA A 348 5.38 26.18 -15.54
CA ALA A 348 5.74 25.41 -14.35
C ALA A 348 6.48 24.10 -14.72
N ASN A 349 6.07 23.43 -15.81
CA ASN A 349 6.73 22.23 -16.34
C ASN A 349 8.15 22.52 -16.85
N GLN A 350 8.43 23.75 -17.30
CA GLN A 350 9.79 24.13 -17.68
C GLN A 350 10.75 24.00 -16.49
N GLN A 351 10.30 24.32 -15.26
CA GLN A 351 11.12 24.14 -14.06
C GLN A 351 11.47 22.66 -13.83
N LEU A 352 10.52 21.75 -14.07
CA LEU A 352 10.77 20.31 -14.00
C LEU A 352 11.76 19.86 -15.07
N THR A 353 11.62 20.39 -16.30
CA THR A 353 12.53 20.08 -17.40
C THR A 353 13.96 20.55 -17.10
N ASP A 354 14.11 21.77 -16.59
CA ASP A 354 15.41 22.35 -16.29
C ASP A 354 16.13 21.60 -15.17
N GLN A 355 15.41 21.23 -14.11
CA GLN A 355 15.99 20.59 -12.93
C GLN A 355 16.15 19.07 -13.06
N LEU A 356 15.23 18.39 -13.76
CA LEU A 356 15.15 16.92 -13.79
C LEU A 356 15.43 16.32 -15.17
N GLN A 357 15.48 17.13 -16.24
CA GLN A 357 15.57 16.65 -17.63
C GLN A 357 14.43 15.68 -17.99
N LEU A 358 13.26 15.87 -17.38
CA LEU A 358 12.04 15.14 -17.66
C LEU A 358 11.01 16.09 -18.25
N THR A 359 10.34 15.65 -19.31
CA THR A 359 9.30 16.42 -20.00
C THR A 359 8.00 15.63 -19.95
N PHE A 360 6.95 16.28 -19.46
CA PHE A 360 5.61 15.71 -19.43
C PHE A 360 5.01 15.61 -20.84
N SER A 361 4.30 14.52 -21.08
CA SER A 361 3.54 14.33 -22.31
C SER A 361 2.32 15.25 -22.36
N ASP A 362 1.72 15.41 -23.54
CA ASP A 362 0.47 16.17 -23.70
C ASP A 362 -0.66 15.59 -22.84
N ALA A 363 -0.67 14.28 -22.61
CA ALA A 363 -1.64 13.63 -21.73
C ALA A 363 -1.44 14.01 -20.25
N GLU A 364 -0.20 14.10 -19.77
CA GLU A 364 0.07 14.58 -18.40
C GLU A 364 -0.30 16.07 -18.27
N ASN A 365 0.05 16.89 -19.27
CA ASN A 365 -0.35 18.30 -19.31
C ASN A 365 -1.88 18.46 -19.25
N TYR A 366 -2.60 17.59 -19.96
CA TYR A 366 -4.05 17.56 -19.95
C TYR A 366 -4.62 17.37 -18.55
N TYR A 367 -4.16 16.35 -17.81
CA TYR A 367 -4.71 16.08 -16.48
C TYR A 367 -4.32 17.15 -15.46
N ILE A 368 -3.14 17.78 -15.59
CA ILE A 368 -2.75 18.91 -14.73
C ILE A 368 -3.66 20.11 -14.97
N VAL A 369 -3.96 20.45 -16.24
CA VAL A 369 -4.89 21.55 -16.56
C VAL A 369 -6.30 21.24 -16.08
N GLN A 370 -6.79 20.01 -16.30
CA GLN A 370 -8.10 19.58 -15.83
C GLN A 370 -8.22 19.66 -14.30
N LEU A 371 -7.15 19.31 -13.58
CA LEU A 371 -7.06 19.45 -12.12
C LEU A 371 -7.22 20.91 -11.68
N LEU A 372 -6.57 21.85 -12.38
CA LEU A 372 -6.68 23.29 -12.10
C LEU A 372 -8.09 23.83 -12.39
N GLU A 373 -8.66 23.51 -13.54
CA GLU A 373 -10.00 23.94 -13.93
C GLU A 373 -11.07 23.44 -12.96
N THR A 374 -10.97 22.16 -12.57
CA THR A 374 -11.89 21.55 -11.62
C THR A 374 -11.82 22.23 -10.25
N HIS A 375 -10.62 22.58 -9.78
CA HIS A 375 -10.46 23.30 -8.53
C HIS A 375 -11.06 24.71 -8.60
N GLN A 376 -10.79 25.43 -9.68
CA GLN A 376 -11.22 26.82 -9.85
C GLN A 376 -12.72 26.94 -10.07
N ALA A 377 -13.34 25.96 -10.75
CA ALA A 377 -14.79 25.86 -10.83
C ALA A 377 -15.43 25.73 -9.44
N LYS A 378 -14.82 24.98 -8.51
CA LYS A 378 -15.33 24.89 -7.13
C LYS A 378 -15.19 26.19 -6.36
N VAL A 379 -14.04 26.87 -6.47
CA VAL A 379 -13.82 28.15 -5.80
C VAL A 379 -14.83 29.20 -6.30
N ALA A 380 -15.22 29.16 -7.57
CA ALA A 380 -16.25 30.05 -8.12
C ALA A 380 -17.68 29.71 -7.65
N MET A 381 -17.93 28.48 -7.17
CA MET A 381 -19.24 28.02 -6.70
C MET A 381 -19.40 28.07 -5.17
N SER A 382 -18.30 28.21 -4.43
CA SER A 382 -18.25 28.42 -2.96
C SER A 382 -18.32 29.90 -2.61
#